data_AF-A0A351G817-F1
#
_entry.id   AF-A0A351G817-F1
#
_cell.length_a   1.000
_cell.length_b   1.000
_cell.length_c   1.000
_cell.angle_alpha   90.00
_cell.angle_beta   90.00
_cell.angle_gamma   90.00
#
_symmetry.space_group_name_H-M   'P 1'
#
loop_
_entity.id
_entity.type
_entity.pdbx_description
1 polymer ?
#
loop_
_entity_poly.entity_id
_entity_poly.type
_entity_poly.pdbx_seq_one_letter_code
_entity_poly.pdbx_strand_id
1 'polypeptide(L)' 'MGSYNYHQDFFGRHLNITLPDGGPIHTGCTAFGLERMVYAFLAQFGFDPSNWPKLVREWMNE' A
#
# COMPACT_ATOMS: atom_id res chain seq x y z
N MET A 1 -2.18 1.40 -7.83
CA MET A 1 -2.10 -0.04 -7.50
C MET A 1 -1.96 -0.25 -5.99
N GLY A 2 -2.96 0.21 -5.24
CA GLY A 2 -2.98 0.13 -3.78
C GLY A 2 -4.33 0.59 -3.26
N SER A 3 -4.61 0.34 -2.00
CA SER A 3 -5.84 0.74 -1.33
C SER A 3 -5.54 1.41 -0.01
N TYR A 4 -6.33 2.43 0.31
CA TYR A 4 -6.45 2.95 1.66
C TYR A 4 -7.85 2.65 2.16
N ASN A 5 -7.94 1.99 3.32
CA ASN A 5 -9.22 1.59 3.90
C ASN A 5 -9.33 2.19 5.29
N TYR A 6 -10.34 3.02 5.48
CA TYR A 6 -10.72 3.52 6.80
C TYR A 6 -11.82 2.62 7.36
N HIS A 7 -11.51 1.89 8.42
CA HIS A 7 -12.38 0.86 8.98
C HIS A 7 -13.31 1.39 10.06
N GLN A 8 -13.20 2.69 10.38
CA GLN A 8 -13.88 3.32 11.52
C GLN A 8 -13.63 2.49 12.79
N ASP A 9 -14.69 2.23 13.56
CA ASP A 9 -14.65 1.52 14.84
C ASP A 9 -14.74 -0.01 14.71
N PHE A 10 -14.81 -0.56 13.50
CA PHE A 10 -15.08 -1.99 13.28
C PHE A 10 -14.10 -2.86 14.07
N PHE A 11 -12.80 -2.62 13.91
CA PHE A 11 -11.79 -3.40 14.64
C PHE A 11 -11.73 -3.06 16.13
N GLY A 12 -12.00 -1.80 16.52
CA GLY A 12 -12.08 -1.42 17.94
C GLY A 12 -13.18 -2.19 18.69
N ARG A 13 -14.37 -2.27 18.10
CA ARG A 13 -15.52 -3.01 18.66
C ARG A 13 -15.30 -4.52 18.72
N HIS A 14 -14.72 -5.12 17.68
CA HIS A 14 -14.60 -6.59 17.60
C HIS A 14 -13.36 -7.14 18.32
N LEU A 15 -12.33 -6.33 18.55
CA LEU A 15 -11.10 -6.73 19.25
C LEU A 15 -11.01 -6.17 20.67
N ASN A 16 -12.05 -5.49 21.16
CA ASN A 16 -12.12 -4.88 22.48
C ASN A 16 -10.95 -3.91 22.76
N ILE A 17 -10.69 -3.02 21.80
CA ILE A 17 -9.63 -2.00 21.91
C ILE A 17 -10.30 -0.64 22.09
N THR A 18 -10.04 0.02 23.22
CA THR A 18 -10.74 1.23 23.65
C THR A 18 -9.79 2.41 23.86
N LEU A 19 -10.32 3.62 23.70
CA LEU A 19 -9.72 4.88 24.12
C LEU A 19 -9.87 5.07 25.64
N PRO A 20 -9.18 6.06 26.26
CA PRO A 20 -9.29 6.34 27.69
C PRO A 20 -10.70 6.71 28.18
N ASP A 21 -11.57 7.21 27.31
CA ASP A 21 -12.98 7.53 27.62
C ASP A 21 -13.92 6.31 27.55
N GLY A 22 -13.38 5.13 27.20
CA GLY A 22 -14.12 3.89 27.03
C GLY A 22 -14.73 3.70 25.64
N GLY A 23 -14.63 4.66 24.73
CA GLY A 23 -15.07 4.52 23.35
C GLY A 23 -14.18 3.56 22.53
N PRO A 24 -14.70 2.86 21.51
CA PRO A 24 -13.87 2.01 20.66
C PRO A 24 -12.88 2.84 19.84
N ILE A 25 -11.66 2.32 19.62
CA ILE A 25 -10.70 2.99 18.74
C ILE A 25 -11.15 2.94 17.28
N HIS A 26 -10.69 3.92 16.49
CA HIS A 26 -10.81 3.89 15.05
C HIS A 26 -9.51 3.38 14.40
N THR A 27 -9.62 2.63 13.31
CA THR A 27 -8.45 2.11 12.59
C THR A 27 -8.54 2.36 11.08
N GLY A 28 -7.38 2.29 10.42
CA GLY A 28 -7.27 2.27 8.97
C GLY A 28 -6.04 1.48 8.55
N CYS A 29 -6.00 1.04 7.29
CA CYS A 29 -4.83 0.41 6.70
C CYS A 29 -4.51 1.01 5.32
N THR A 30 -3.26 0.84 4.92
CA THR A 30 -2.82 1.01 3.54
C THR A 30 -2.17 -0.29 3.07
N ALA A 31 -2.44 -0.67 1.83
CA ALA A 31 -1.86 -1.87 1.24
C ALA A 31 -1.48 -1.59 -0.21
N PHE A 32 -0.31 -2.11 -0.60
CA PHE A 32 0.23 -1.99 -1.94
C PHE A 32 0.41 -3.40 -2.52
N GLY A 33 -0.27 -3.69 -3.62
CA GLY A 33 -0.14 -4.97 -4.30
C GLY A 33 1.12 -4.96 -5.16
N LEU A 34 2.19 -5.61 -4.70
CA LEU A 34 3.49 -5.59 -5.37
C LEU A 34 3.40 -6.14 -6.80
N GLU A 35 2.74 -7.27 -6.98
CA GLU A 35 2.55 -7.92 -8.28
C GLU A 35 1.75 -7.02 -9.24
N ARG A 36 0.75 -6.30 -8.70
CA ARG A 36 -0.02 -5.31 -9.47
C ARG A 36 0.85 -4.12 -9.88
N MET A 37 1.70 -3.63 -8.98
CA MET A 37 2.63 -2.55 -9.31
C MET A 37 3.64 -2.97 -10.37
N VAL A 38 4.25 -4.16 -10.24
CA VAL A 38 5.17 -4.72 -11.24
C VAL A 38 4.48 -4.90 -12.58
N TYR A 39 3.28 -5.49 -12.61
CA TYR A 39 2.50 -5.64 -13.83
C TYR A 39 2.21 -4.29 -14.51
N ALA A 40 1.72 -3.31 -13.75
CA ALA A 40 1.41 -1.98 -14.29
C ALA A 40 2.66 -1.25 -14.81
N PHE A 41 3.81 -1.45 -14.16
CA PHE A 41 5.08 -0.89 -14.55
C PHE A 41 5.56 -1.50 -15.87
N LEU A 42 5.62 -2.82 -15.95
CA LEU A 42 6.04 -3.54 -17.17
C LEU A 42 5.07 -3.30 -18.33
N ALA A 43 3.77 -3.16 -18.08
CA ALA A 43 2.78 -2.82 -19.11
C ALA A 43 3.00 -1.43 -19.72
N GLN A 44 3.60 -0.49 -18.98
CA GLN A 44 3.88 0.87 -19.46
C GLN A 44 5.27 1.03 -20.07
N PHE A 45 6.28 0.36 -19.50
CA PHE A 45 7.69 0.57 -19.86
C PHE A 45 8.34 -0.62 -20.57
N GLY A 46 7.62 -1.74 -20.73
CA GLY A 46 8.13 -2.95 -21.35
C GLY A 46 9.16 -3.70 -20.50
N PHE A 47 9.74 -4.75 -21.08
CA PHE A 47 10.69 -5.64 -20.40
C PHE A 47 12.15 -5.24 -20.58
N ASP A 48 12.46 -4.27 -21.44
CA ASP A 48 13.82 -3.78 -21.65
C ASP A 48 14.17 -2.70 -20.62
N PRO A 49 15.06 -2.99 -19.64
CA PRO A 49 15.39 -2.05 -18.58
C PRO A 49 16.05 -0.76 -19.08
N SER A 50 16.61 -0.74 -20.29
CA SER A 50 17.19 0.48 -20.86
C SER A 50 16.14 1.56 -21.12
N ASN A 51 14.87 1.18 -21.34
CA ASN A 51 13.74 2.08 -21.59
C ASN A 51 13.03 2.55 -20.31
N TRP A 52 13.38 2.01 -19.14
CA TRP A 52 12.72 2.33 -17.89
C TRP A 52 13.06 3.75 -17.41
N PRO A 53 12.23 4.37 -16.53
CA PRO A 53 12.53 5.68 -15.97
C PRO A 53 13.92 5.72 -15.32
N LYS A 54 14.66 6.82 -15.54
CA LYS A 54 16.06 6.98 -15.07
C LYS A 54 16.22 6.62 -13.59
N LEU A 55 15.33 7.11 -12.73
CA LEU A 55 15.33 6.84 -11.29
C LEU A 55 15.30 5.34 -10.96
N VAL A 56 14.49 4.56 -11.69
CA VAL A 56 14.38 3.11 -11.47
C VAL A 56 15.67 2.41 -11.90
N ARG A 57 16.25 2.82 -13.03
CA ARG A 57 17.53 2.27 -13.49
C ARG A 57 18.66 2.57 -12.52
N GLU A 58 18.69 3.77 -11.93
CA GLU A 58 19.70 4.14 -10.92
C GLU A 58 19.57 3.29 -9.66
N TRP A 59 18.35 3.12 -9.15
CA TRP A 59 18.09 2.29 -7.96
C TRP A 59 18.47 0.81 -8.13
N MET A 60 18.38 0.25 -9.35
CA MET A 60 18.79 -1.13 -9.62
C MET A 60 20.31 -1.35 -9.60
N ASN A 61 21.11 -0.28 -9.64
CA ASN A 61 22.57 -0.35 -9.63
C ASN A 61 23.19 0.01 -8.27
N GLU A 62 22.34 0.27 -7.26
CA GLU A 62 22.71 0.38 -5.85
C GLU A 62 22.67 -0.99 -5.17
#